data_AF-A0A920KMN4-F1
#
_entry.id   AF-A0A920KMN4-F1
#
_cell.length_a   1.000
_cell.length_b   1.000
_cell.length_c   1.000
_cell.angle_alpha   90.00
_cell.angle_beta   90.00
_cell.angle_gamma   90.00
#
_symmetry.space_group_name_H-M   'P 1'
#
loop_
_entity.id
_entity.type
_entity.pdbx_description
1 polymer ?
#
loop_
_entity_poly.entity_id
_entity_poly.type
_entity_poly.pdbx_seq_one_letter_code
_entity_poly.pdbx_strand_id
1 'polypeptide(L)' 'MKHPHLLSVLLPININYPFTYSYTEALEIGTIVKVSFRNRELYGVVWSQDEHLTNFDREKIKPIITKKIGQ' A
#
# COMPACT_ATOMS: atom_id res chain seq x y z
N MET A 1 -4.53 -13.73 16.59
CA MET A 1 -4.59 -12.33 16.12
C MET A 1 -4.31 -12.34 14.62
N LYS A 2 -5.17 -11.76 13.77
CA LYS A 2 -4.93 -11.75 12.32
C LYS A 2 -3.76 -10.81 12.03
N HIS A 3 -2.70 -11.32 11.41
CA HIS A 3 -1.60 -10.46 10.94
C HIS A 3 -2.11 -9.58 9.80
N PRO A 4 -1.74 -8.29 9.76
CA PRO A 4 -2.16 -7.41 8.68
C PRO A 4 -1.56 -7.87 7.35
N HIS A 5 -2.34 -7.76 6.27
CA HIS A 5 -1.91 -8.04 4.92
C HIS A 5 -0.97 -6.94 4.43
N LEU A 6 0.14 -7.33 3.81
CA LEU A 6 1.04 -6.40 3.14
C LEU A 6 0.60 -6.22 1.70
N LEU A 7 0.50 -4.96 1.27
CA LEU A 7 0.01 -4.57 -0.04
C LEU A 7 1.01 -3.62 -0.70
N SER A 8 1.29 -3.87 -1.97
CA SER A 8 2.06 -2.95 -2.81
C SER A 8 1.15 -1.84 -3.32
N VAL A 9 1.55 -0.58 -3.12
CA VAL A 9 0.78 0.59 -3.53
C VAL A 9 1.64 1.48 -4.41
N LEU A 10 1.23 1.67 -5.67
CA LEU A 10 1.86 2.62 -6.57
C LEU A 10 1.31 4.03 -6.30
N LEU A 11 2.21 4.99 -6.17
CA LEU A 11 1.88 6.38 -5.87
C LEU A 11 2.10 7.28 -7.09
N PRO A 12 1.29 8.35 -7.28
CA PRO A 12 1.42 9.31 -8.37
C PRO A 12 2.57 10.29 -8.10
N ILE A 13 3.79 9.76 -8.06
CA ILE A 13 5.03 10.49 -7.86
C ILE A 13 6.05 10.08 -8.93
N ASN A 14 7.14 10.82 -9.08
CA ASN A 14 8.19 10.50 -10.05
C ASN A 14 9.10 9.34 -9.59
N ILE A 15 8.47 8.22 -9.19
CA ILE A 15 9.11 6.97 -8.79
C ILE A 15 8.28 5.83 -9.40
N ASN A 16 8.88 5.04 -10.26
CA ASN A 16 8.23 3.92 -10.94
C ASN A 16 8.36 2.61 -10.14
N TYR A 17 8.05 2.66 -8.85
CA TYR A 17 8.14 1.52 -7.94
C TYR A 17 7.08 1.62 -6.84
N PRO A 18 6.38 0.53 -6.49
CA PRO A 18 5.35 0.55 -5.45
C PRO A 18 5.95 0.59 -4.04
N PHE A 19 5.16 1.05 -3.07
CA PHE A 19 5.53 1.08 -1.66
C PHE A 19 4.67 0.10 -0.86
N THR A 20 5.27 -0.50 0.17
CA THR A 20 4.59 -1.48 1.03
C THR A 20 3.77 -0.79 2.12
N TYR A 21 2.49 -1.13 2.19
CA TYR A 21 1.58 -0.71 3.25
C TYR A 21 0.87 -1.91 3.88
N SER A 22 0.34 -1.73 5.08
CA SER A 22 -0.44 -2.75 5.78
C SER A 22 -1.95 -2.46 5.74
N TYR A 23 -2.76 -3.51 5.69
CA TYR A 23 -4.21 -3.42 5.79
C TYR A 23 -4.84 -4.64 6.47
N THR A 24 -6.07 -4.51 6.95
CA THR A 24 -6.77 -5.58 7.68
C THR A 24 -7.17 -6.76 6.81
N GLU A 25 -7.23 -6.56 5.50
CA GLU A 25 -7.64 -7.54 4.50
C GLU A 25 -6.81 -7.38 3.23
N ALA A 26 -6.84 -8.40 2.36
CA ALA A 26 -6.30 -8.28 1.01
C ALA A 26 -7.18 -7.36 0.17
N LEU A 27 -6.55 -6.53 -0.67
CA LEU A 27 -7.24 -5.67 -1.63
C LEU A 27 -6.89 -6.10 -3.06
N GLU A 28 -7.85 -5.95 -3.96
CA GLU A 28 -7.66 -6.27 -5.38
C GLU A 28 -6.73 -5.27 -6.06
N ILE A 29 -5.94 -5.74 -7.02
CA ILE A 29 -5.14 -4.87 -7.90
C ILE A 29 -6.08 -3.89 -8.60
N GLY A 30 -5.70 -2.61 -8.62
CA GLY A 30 -6.55 -1.53 -9.14
C GLY A 30 -7.38 -0.82 -8.07
N THR A 31 -7.46 -1.34 -6.84
CA THR A 31 -8.16 -0.64 -5.75
C THR A 31 -7.47 0.69 -5.42
N ILE A 32 -8.24 1.78 -5.40
CA ILE A 32 -7.73 3.10 -5.02
C ILE A 32 -7.65 3.17 -3.49
N VAL A 33 -6.49 3.56 -2.96
CA VAL A 33 -6.26 3.66 -1.52
C VAL A 33 -5.71 5.05 -1.17
N LYS A 34 -6.05 5.53 0.02
CA LYS A 34 -5.45 6.72 0.62
C LYS A 34 -4.37 6.28 1.60
N VAL A 35 -3.18 6.86 1.49
CA VAL A 35 -2.03 6.50 2.32
C VAL A 35 -1.27 7.74 2.79
N SER A 36 -0.53 7.60 3.89
CA SER A 36 0.46 8.61 4.31
C SER A 36 1.76 8.39 3.54
N PHE A 37 2.28 9.45 2.93
CA PHE A 37 3.60 9.47 2.29
C PHE A 37 4.34 10.75 2.70
N ARG A 38 5.44 10.58 3.44
CA ARG A 38 6.16 11.68 4.12
C ARG A 38 5.20 12.50 5.00
N ASN A 39 5.04 13.79 4.72
CA ASN A 39 4.23 14.76 5.45
C ASN A 39 2.87 15.06 4.80
N ARG A 40 2.42 14.22 3.86
CA ARG A 40 1.14 14.40 3.16
C ARG A 40 0.39 13.08 2.99
N GLU A 41 -0.89 13.17 2.66
CA GLU A 41 -1.72 12.04 2.25
C GLU A 41 -1.85 12.03 0.73
N LEU A 42 -1.75 10.84 0.14
CA LEU A 42 -1.85 10.64 -1.31
C LEU A 42 -2.86 9.53 -1.60
N TYR A 43 -3.49 9.64 -2.76
CA TYR A 43 -4.15 8.50 -3.38
C TYR A 43 -3.12 7.69 -4.15
N GLY A 44 -3.15 6.38 -3.97
CA GLY A 44 -2.39 5.41 -4.73
C GLY A 44 -3.29 4.29 -5.21
N VAL A 45 -2.70 3.36 -5.95
CA VAL A 45 -3.41 2.18 -6.46
C VAL A 45 -2.73 0.92 -5.95
N VAL A 46 -3.52 -0.04 -5.49
CA VAL A 46 -3.01 -1.38 -5.17
C VAL A 46 -2.45 -2.00 -6.44
N TRP A 47 -1.20 -2.40 -6.39
CA TRP A 47 -0.42 -2.88 -7.52
C TRP A 47 -0.02 -4.34 -7.33
N SER A 48 0.42 -4.98 -8.42
CA SER A 48 0.98 -6.33 -8.35
C SER A 48 2.17 -6.35 -7.39
N GLN A 49 2.25 -7.39 -6.55
CA GLN A 49 3.41 -7.61 -5.73
C GLN A 49 4.52 -8.20 -6.61
N ASP A 50 5.64 -7.51 -6.74
CA ASP A 50 6.88 -8.19 -7.14
C ASP A 50 7.35 -9.03 -5.95
N GLU A 51 7.77 -10.27 -6.19
CA GLU A 51 8.22 -11.24 -5.17
C GLU A 51 9.47 -10.78 -4.37
N HIS A 52 9.98 -9.58 -4.65
CA HIS A 52 11.32 -9.14 -4.28
C HIS A 52 11.49 -8.48 -2.91
N LEU A 53 10.56 -8.63 -1.96
CA LEU A 53 10.66 -7.87 -0.71
C LEU A 53 10.33 -8.69 0.54
N THR A 54 11.28 -9.52 0.95
CA THR A 54 11.15 -10.39 2.13
C THR A 54 11.78 -9.83 3.42
N ASN A 55 12.41 -8.65 3.40
CA ASN A 55 13.12 -8.09 4.57
C ASN A 55 12.73 -6.63 4.91
N PHE A 56 11.44 -6.39 5.14
CA PHE A 56 11.02 -5.11 5.74
C PHE A 56 10.98 -5.17 7.26
N ASP A 57 11.51 -4.12 7.87
CA ASP A 57 11.22 -3.78 9.26
C ASP A 57 9.73 -3.46 9.39
N ARG A 58 8.98 -4.38 10.01
CA ARG A 58 7.53 -4.30 10.12
C ARG A 58 7.06 -3.08 10.92
N GLU A 59 7.91 -2.53 11.79
CA GLU A 59 7.58 -1.34 12.58
C GLU A 59 7.51 -0.07 11.71
N LYS A 60 8.16 -0.07 10.55
CA LYS A 60 8.16 1.06 9.60
C LYS A 60 7.02 1.01 8.59
N ILE A 61 6.30 -0.10 8.52
CA ILE A 61 5.20 -0.27 7.55
C ILE A 61 3.98 0.51 8.03
N LYS A 62 3.62 1.54 7.26
CA LYS A 62 2.45 2.36 7.55
C LYS A 62 1.16 1.65 7.13
N PRO A 63 0.03 1.88 7.83
CA PRO A 63 -1.26 1.38 7.41
C PRO A 63 -1.84 2.19 6.24
N ILE A 64 -2.66 1.56 5.42
CA ILE A 64 -3.60 2.25 4.53
C ILE A 64 -4.64 2.98 5.38
N ILE A 65 -4.91 4.25 5.05
CA ILE A 65 -5.83 5.12 5.79
C ILE A 65 -7.27 4.79 5.41
N THR A 66 -7.58 4.76 4.11
CA THR A 66 -8.90 4.38 3.58
C THR A 66 -8.79 3.73 2.22
N LYS A 67 -9.77 2.91 1.85
CA LYS A 67 -9.94 2.40 0.48
C LYS A 67 -11.13 3.07 -0.18
N LYS A 68 -11.04 3.31 -1.49
CA LYS A 68 -12.16 3.60 -2.37
C LYS A 68 -12.25 2.46 -3.38
N ILE A 69 -13.42 1.85 -3.44
CA ILE A 69 -13.76 0.92 -4.51
C ILE A 69 -13.91 1.79 -5.77
N GLY A 70 -13.19 1.44 -6.85
CA GLY A 70 -13.37 2.12 -8.13
C GLY A 70 -14.85 2.10 -8.51
N GLN A 71 -15.40 3.26 -8.88
CA GLN A 71 -16.75 3.36 -9.41
C GLN A 71 -16.82 2.77 -10.82
#